data_AF-A0A7J5WSH0-F1
#
_entry.id   AF-A0A7J5WSH0-F1
#
_cell.length_a   1.000
_cell.length_b   1.000
_cell.length_c   1.000
_cell.angle_alpha   90.00
_cell.angle_beta   90.00
_cell.angle_gamma   90.00
#
_symmetry.space_group_name_H-M   'P 1'
#
loop_
_entity.id
_entity.type
_entity.pdbx_description
1 polymer ?
#
loop_
_entity_poly.entity_id
_entity_poly.type
_entity_poly.pdbx_seq_one_letter_code
_entity_poly.pdbx_strand_id
1 'polypeptide(L)'
;MLLKARLLNDGGYHTEAYKLLAGKTEYDFEKEADKLEFAYRAARIYDDLGKTDEAIKAYLITIRIGSNRKEYFAARAAVQIAQIYEARGQKSLAIQYYQKCLEMEDHDYKDSLDQRAKSGIARCKGE
;
A
#
# COMPACT_ATOMS: atom_id res chain seq x y z
N MET A 1 -0.41 -16.46 -10.53
CA MET A 1 -0.11 -16.51 -9.08
C MET A 1 -0.62 -15.28 -8.34
N LEU A 2 -0.26 -14.06 -8.75
CA LEU A 2 -0.71 -12.82 -8.09
C LEU A 2 -2.23 -12.70 -8.00
N LEU A 3 -2.95 -13.06 -9.07
CA LEU A 3 -4.41 -13.16 -9.05
C LEU A 3 -4.95 -14.10 -7.97
N LYS A 4 -4.32 -15.27 -7.76
CA LYS A 4 -4.73 -16.22 -6.73
C LYS A 4 -4.46 -15.67 -5.32
N ALA A 5 -3.32 -15.00 -5.12
CA ALA A 5 -3.01 -14.33 -3.85
C ALA A 5 -4.04 -13.25 -3.51
N ARG A 6 -4.48 -12.48 -4.52
CA ARG A 6 -5.58 -11.52 -4.38
C ARG A 6 -6.85 -12.19 -3.88
N LEU A 7 -7.32 -13.21 -4.59
CA LEU A 7 -8.60 -13.85 -4.29
C LEU A 7 -8.61 -14.48 -2.90
N LEU A 8 -7.48 -15.08 -2.48
CA LEU A 8 -7.33 -15.60 -1.12
C LEU A 8 -7.41 -14.47 -0.09
N ASN A 9 -6.66 -13.38 -0.29
CA ASN A 9 -6.66 -12.27 0.65
C ASN A 9 -8.02 -11.56 0.75
N ASP A 10 -8.65 -11.28 -0.39
CA ASP A 10 -9.98 -10.64 -0.47
C ASP A 10 -11.07 -11.56 0.15
N GLY A 11 -10.85 -12.88 0.14
CA GLY A 11 -11.72 -13.87 0.78
C GLY A 11 -11.42 -14.13 2.27
N GLY A 12 -10.49 -13.41 2.89
CA GLY A 12 -10.11 -13.59 4.31
C GLY A 12 -9.08 -14.70 4.58
N TYR A 13 -8.62 -15.40 3.54
CA TYR A 13 -7.61 -16.47 3.62
C TYR A 13 -6.18 -15.87 3.61
N HIS A 14 -5.90 -14.96 4.55
CA HIS A 14 -4.67 -14.18 4.59
C HIS A 14 -3.43 -15.07 4.79
N THR A 15 -3.55 -16.13 5.59
CA THR A 15 -2.44 -17.06 5.85
C THR A 15 -2.07 -17.86 4.60
N GLU A 16 -3.07 -18.28 3.82
CA GLU A 16 -2.90 -18.99 2.55
C GLU A 16 -2.32 -18.06 1.48
N ALA A 17 -2.80 -16.82 1.42
CA ALA A 17 -2.26 -15.78 0.55
C ALA A 17 -0.78 -15.52 0.86
N TYR A 18 -0.43 -15.43 2.15
CA TYR A 18 0.95 -15.30 2.61
C TYR A 18 1.81 -16.49 2.20
N LYS A 19 1.37 -17.72 2.45
CA LYS A 19 2.10 -18.94 2.05
C LYS A 19 2.34 -18.99 0.55
N LEU A 20 1.40 -18.51 -0.26
CA LEU A 20 1.54 -18.47 -1.72
C LEU A 20 2.64 -17.51 -2.20
N LEU A 21 2.86 -16.41 -1.48
CA LEU A 21 3.87 -15.39 -1.81
C LEU A 21 5.18 -15.55 -1.02
N ALA A 22 5.21 -16.44 -0.03
CA ALA A 22 6.36 -16.64 0.84
C ALA A 22 7.63 -17.00 0.05
N GLY A 23 8.75 -16.40 0.42
CA GLY A 23 10.05 -16.59 -0.22
C GLY A 23 10.24 -15.85 -1.54
N LYS A 24 9.24 -15.06 -1.99
CA LYS A 24 9.34 -14.23 -3.19
C LYS A 24 9.61 -12.77 -2.86
N THR A 25 10.17 -12.08 -3.84
CA THR A 25 10.53 -10.66 -3.81
C THR A 25 10.11 -9.99 -5.13
N GLU A 26 10.25 -8.67 -5.22
CA GLU A 26 10.02 -7.96 -6.48
C GLU A 26 11.00 -8.38 -7.58
N TYR A 27 12.14 -9.00 -7.24
CA TYR A 27 13.15 -9.44 -8.21
C TYR A 27 12.76 -10.75 -8.92
N ASP A 28 11.75 -11.46 -8.43
CA ASP A 28 11.21 -12.68 -9.04
C ASP A 28 10.27 -12.41 -10.23
N PHE A 29 10.02 -11.13 -10.55
CA PHE A 29 9.12 -10.72 -11.63
C PHE A 29 9.88 -9.86 -12.64
N GLU A 30 9.67 -10.11 -13.94
CA GLU A 30 10.38 -9.38 -14.99
C GLU A 30 9.75 -7.99 -15.24
N LYS A 31 8.42 -7.95 -15.38
CA LYS A 31 7.68 -6.73 -15.70
C LYS A 31 7.50 -5.84 -14.48
N GLU A 32 7.75 -4.54 -14.63
CA GLU A 32 7.55 -3.58 -13.53
C GLU A 32 6.12 -3.57 -12.98
N ALA A 33 5.12 -3.77 -13.84
CA ALA A 33 3.73 -3.89 -13.40
C ALA A 33 3.52 -5.07 -12.43
N ASP A 34 4.14 -6.23 -12.71
CA ASP A 34 4.06 -7.41 -11.85
C ASP A 34 4.85 -7.21 -10.56
N LYS A 35 6.00 -6.53 -10.62
CA LYS A 35 6.78 -6.12 -9.42
C LYS A 35 5.94 -5.23 -8.50
N LEU A 36 5.31 -4.22 -9.08
CA LEU A 36 4.45 -3.28 -8.39
C LEU A 36 3.25 -3.98 -7.74
N GLU A 37 2.56 -4.80 -8.51
CA GLU A 37 1.41 -5.57 -8.03
C GLU A 37 1.83 -6.55 -6.92
N PHE A 38 2.94 -7.28 -7.09
CA PHE A 38 3.46 -8.17 -6.07
C PHE A 38 3.75 -7.44 -4.76
N ALA A 39 4.51 -6.35 -4.82
CA ALA A 39 4.86 -5.57 -3.64
C ALA A 39 3.61 -5.06 -2.91
N TYR A 40 2.62 -4.55 -3.67
CA TYR A 40 1.36 -4.08 -3.11
C TYR A 40 0.54 -5.20 -2.46
N ARG A 41 0.46 -6.37 -3.11
CA ARG A 41 -0.25 -7.54 -2.57
C ARG A 41 0.40 -8.06 -1.31
N ALA A 42 1.72 -8.18 -1.30
CA ALA A 42 2.47 -8.57 -0.12
C ALA A 42 2.22 -7.59 1.04
N ALA A 43 2.24 -6.29 0.78
CA ALA A 43 1.95 -5.27 1.78
C ALA A 43 0.55 -5.43 2.39
N ARG A 44 -0.49 -5.61 1.56
CA ARG A 44 -1.87 -5.83 2.04
C ARG A 44 -2.00 -7.11 2.87
N ILE A 45 -1.38 -8.20 2.44
CA ILE A 45 -1.40 -9.47 3.19
C ILE A 45 -0.71 -9.31 4.55
N TYR A 46 0.43 -8.62 4.60
CA TYR A 46 1.10 -8.35 5.88
C TYR A 46 0.26 -7.47 6.80
N ASP A 47 -0.37 -6.44 6.25
CA ASP A 47 -1.27 -5.52 6.97
C ASP A 47 -2.46 -6.28 7.57
N ASP A 48 -3.14 -7.10 6.77
CA ASP A 48 -4.29 -7.90 7.20
C ASP A 48 -3.90 -9.03 8.20
N LEU A 49 -2.63 -9.45 8.22
CA LEU A 49 -2.07 -10.38 9.22
C LEU A 49 -1.55 -9.68 10.49
N GLY A 50 -1.65 -8.35 10.59
CA GLY A 50 -1.10 -7.59 11.72
C GLY A 50 0.43 -7.51 11.76
N LYS A 51 1.12 -7.92 10.68
CA LYS A 51 2.58 -7.84 10.53
C LYS A 51 2.98 -6.45 10.06
N THR A 52 2.76 -5.46 10.94
CA THR A 52 2.78 -4.05 10.56
C THR A 52 4.13 -3.58 10.03
N ASP A 53 5.26 -4.03 10.57
CA ASP A 53 6.58 -3.58 10.12
C ASP A 53 6.95 -4.14 8.74
N GLU A 54 6.57 -5.38 8.45
CA GLU A 54 6.69 -5.97 7.12
C GLU A 54 5.76 -5.30 6.11
N ALA A 55 4.53 -4.95 6.54
CA ALA A 55 3.59 -4.19 5.72
C ALA A 55 4.16 -2.83 5.32
N ILE A 56 4.72 -2.09 6.28
CA ILE A 56 5.40 -0.80 6.04
C ILE A 56 6.51 -0.97 4.99
N LYS A 57 7.41 -1.96 5.17
CA LYS A 57 8.50 -2.20 4.21
C LYS A 57 7.97 -2.47 2.80
N ALA A 58 6.95 -3.31 2.68
CA ALA A 58 6.36 -3.65 1.39
C ALA A 58 5.61 -2.45 0.76
N TYR A 59 4.88 -1.65 1.54
CA TYR A 59 4.26 -0.42 1.04
C TYR A 59 5.29 0.60 0.54
N LEU A 60 6.42 0.74 1.22
CA LEU A 60 7.52 1.61 0.75
C LEU A 60 8.08 1.14 -0.58
N ILE A 61 8.22 -0.17 -0.78
CA ILE A 61 8.62 -0.75 -2.07
C ILE A 61 7.57 -0.46 -3.14
N THR A 62 6.27 -0.64 -2.85
CA THR A 62 5.18 -0.29 -3.77
C THR A 62 5.25 1.16 -4.21
N ILE A 63 5.40 2.08 -3.26
CA ILE A 63 5.52 3.52 -3.51
C ILE A 63 6.75 3.78 -4.39
N ARG A 64 7.91 3.21 -4.07
CA ARG A 64 9.15 3.38 -4.84
C ARG A 64 9.00 2.96 -6.30
N ILE A 65 8.36 1.83 -6.56
CA ILE A 65 8.18 1.29 -7.91
C ILE A 65 7.10 2.07 -8.68
N GLY A 66 6.01 2.45 -8.02
CA GLY A 66 4.81 2.95 -8.69
C GLY A 66 4.61 4.46 -8.68
N SER A 67 5.45 5.26 -7.99
CA SER A 67 5.22 6.73 -7.87
C SER A 67 5.15 7.45 -9.22
N ASN A 68 5.76 6.91 -10.27
CA ASN A 68 5.76 7.49 -11.63
C ASN A 68 4.87 6.70 -12.61
N ARG A 69 3.99 5.83 -12.10
CA ARG A 69 3.13 4.99 -12.93
C ARG A 69 1.66 5.30 -12.67
N LYS A 70 0.81 5.00 -13.65
CA LYS A 70 -0.63 5.30 -13.61
C LYS A 70 -1.42 4.31 -12.76
N GLU A 71 -0.84 3.17 -12.39
CA GLU A 71 -1.52 2.24 -11.52
C GLU A 71 -1.68 2.81 -10.11
N TYR A 72 -2.92 2.74 -9.59
CA TYR A 72 -3.28 3.28 -8.27
C TYR A 72 -2.54 2.66 -7.07
N PHE A 73 -1.76 1.60 -7.27
CA PHE A 73 -1.12 0.84 -6.20
C PHE A 73 -0.21 1.71 -5.32
N ALA A 74 0.54 2.65 -5.92
CA ALA A 74 1.43 3.52 -5.16
C ALA A 74 0.67 4.55 -4.33
N ALA A 75 -0.34 5.20 -4.90
CA ALA A 75 -1.18 6.16 -4.17
C ALA A 75 -1.94 5.48 -3.03
N ARG A 76 -2.50 4.28 -3.29
CA ARG A 76 -3.17 3.50 -2.25
C ARG A 76 -2.20 3.02 -1.16
N ALA A 77 -0.99 2.60 -1.52
CA ALA A 77 0.05 2.26 -0.54
C ALA A 77 0.44 3.46 0.34
N ALA A 78 0.51 4.66 -0.24
CA ALA A 78 0.77 5.90 0.48
C ALA A 78 -0.34 6.21 1.52
N VAL A 79 -1.61 6.01 1.18
CA VAL A 79 -2.72 6.14 2.15
C VAL A 79 -2.61 5.08 3.26
N GLN A 80 -2.35 3.82 2.93
CA GLN A 80 -2.28 2.75 3.93
C GLN A 80 -1.13 2.96 4.92
N ILE A 81 0.08 3.26 4.43
CA ILE A 81 1.23 3.49 5.29
C ILE A 81 1.04 4.75 6.15
N ALA A 82 0.38 5.78 5.62
CA ALA A 82 0.02 6.98 6.39
C ALA A 82 -0.94 6.64 7.54
N GLN A 83 -1.96 5.81 7.31
CA GLN A 83 -2.88 5.33 8.35
C GLN A 83 -2.15 4.53 9.44
N ILE A 84 -1.17 3.71 9.07
CA ILE A 84 -0.35 2.98 10.03
C ILE A 84 0.46 3.96 10.90
N TYR A 85 1.10 4.95 10.30
CA TYR A 85 1.85 5.97 11.05
C TYR A 85 0.94 6.85 11.91
N GLU A 86 -0.26 7.18 11.43
CA GLU A 86 -1.28 7.89 12.21
C GLU A 86 -1.65 7.09 13.46
N ALA A 87 -1.96 5.80 13.31
CA ALA A 87 -2.29 4.91 14.42
C ALA A 87 -1.13 4.74 15.42
N ARG A 88 0.12 4.85 14.96
CA ARG A 88 1.33 4.85 15.82
C ARG A 88 1.61 6.21 16.48
N GLY A 89 0.76 7.22 16.29
CA GLY A 89 0.96 8.58 16.80
C GLY A 89 2.03 9.38 16.04
N GLN A 90 2.59 8.84 14.96
CA GLN A 90 3.63 9.47 14.15
C GLN A 90 3.01 10.41 13.12
N LYS A 91 2.27 11.41 13.60
CA LYS A 91 1.44 12.31 12.79
C LYS A 91 2.20 13.04 11.68
N SER A 92 3.41 13.52 11.96
CA SER A 92 4.24 14.19 10.95
C SER A 92 4.62 13.27 9.78
N LEU A 93 4.83 11.99 10.05
CA LEU A 93 5.15 11.01 9.02
C LEU A 93 3.89 10.58 8.27
N ALA A 94 2.77 10.42 8.98
CA ALA A 94 1.46 10.18 8.37
C ALA A 94 1.10 11.27 7.36
N ILE A 95 1.23 12.55 7.73
CA ILE A 95 0.97 13.70 6.85
C ILE A 95 1.85 13.63 5.59
N GLN A 96 3.14 13.32 5.72
CA GLN A 96 4.04 13.22 4.55
C GLN A 96 3.56 12.16 3.55
N TYR A 97 3.12 10.99 4.01
CA TYR A 97 2.62 9.95 3.11
C TYR A 97 1.22 10.25 2.57
N TYR A 98 0.36 10.95 3.32
CA TYR A 98 -0.89 11.46 2.78
C TYR A 98 -0.65 12.49 1.67
N GLN A 99 0.30 13.41 1.86
CA GLN A 99 0.69 14.37 0.83
C GLN A 99 1.24 13.65 -0.41
N LYS A 100 2.07 12.63 -0.21
CA LYS A 100 2.58 11.81 -1.32
C LYS A 100 1.47 11.12 -2.12
N CYS A 101 0.37 10.72 -1.49
CA CYS A 101 -0.81 10.24 -2.22
C CYS A 101 -1.39 11.34 -3.12
N LEU A 102 -1.52 12.58 -2.61
CA LEU A 102 -2.09 13.70 -3.37
C LEU A 102 -1.22 14.13 -4.56
N GLU A 103 0.10 13.91 -4.47
CA GLU A 103 1.05 14.17 -5.55
C GLU A 103 0.98 13.14 -6.69
N MET A 104 0.46 11.94 -6.44
CA MET A 104 0.33 10.87 -7.43
C MET A 104 -0.96 11.06 -8.23
N GLU A 105 -0.88 11.85 -9.28
CA GLU A 105 -2.02 12.14 -10.15
C GLU A 105 -2.19 11.07 -11.26
N ASP A 106 -3.32 11.11 -11.98
CA ASP A 106 -3.58 10.28 -13.17
C ASP A 106 -3.78 8.77 -12.90
N HIS A 107 -4.71 8.45 -11.99
CA HIS A 107 -5.19 7.08 -11.77
C HIS A 107 -6.70 7.03 -11.46
N ASP A 108 -7.37 5.93 -11.82
CA ASP A 108 -8.84 5.77 -11.73
C ASP A 108 -9.44 6.03 -10.34
N TYR A 109 -8.65 5.86 -9.28
CA TYR A 109 -9.11 5.98 -7.89
C TYR A 109 -8.79 7.35 -7.24
N LYS A 110 -8.38 8.37 -8.01
CA LYS A 110 -7.85 9.66 -7.51
C LYS A 110 -8.77 10.28 -6.48
N ASP A 111 -10.01 10.58 -6.86
CA ASP A 111 -10.94 11.31 -6.00
C ASP A 111 -11.15 10.61 -4.64
N SER A 112 -11.30 9.29 -4.67
CA SER A 112 -11.50 8.49 -3.45
C SER A 112 -10.27 8.46 -2.53
N LEU A 113 -9.07 8.37 -3.11
CA LEU A 113 -7.82 8.33 -2.34
C LEU A 113 -7.44 9.72 -1.83
N ASP A 114 -7.67 10.76 -2.63
CA ASP A 114 -7.48 12.16 -2.25
C ASP A 114 -8.37 12.55 -1.07
N GLN A 115 -9.65 12.16 -1.10
CA GLN A 115 -10.55 12.38 0.03
C GLN A 115 -10.03 11.71 1.30
N ARG A 116 -9.62 10.44 1.22
CA ARG A 116 -9.03 9.72 2.36
C ARG A 116 -7.77 10.40 2.88
N ALA A 117 -6.90 10.86 1.99
CA ALA A 117 -5.66 11.55 2.34
C ALA A 117 -5.93 12.90 3.03
N LYS A 118 -6.83 13.71 2.46
CA LYS A 118 -7.24 15.00 3.04
C LYS A 118 -7.85 14.83 4.43
N SER A 119 -8.77 13.87 4.60
CA SER A 119 -9.33 13.56 5.92
C SER A 119 -8.28 13.07 6.90
N GLY A 120 -7.30 12.28 6.46
CA GLY A 120 -6.18 11.84 7.30
C GLY A 120 -5.28 12.99 7.75
N ILE A 121 -4.99 13.94 6.85
CA ILE A 121 -4.25 15.15 7.18
C ILE A 121 -5.00 15.99 8.22
N ALA A 122 -6.31 16.20 8.05
CA ALA A 122 -7.15 16.94 9.00
C ALA A 122 -7.10 16.31 10.40
N ARG A 123 -7.31 14.99 10.52
CA ARG A 123 -7.18 14.26 11.80
C ARG A 123 -5.80 14.40 12.43
N CYS A 124 -4.74 14.32 11.62
CA CYS A 124 -3.37 14.49 12.12
C CYS A 124 -3.12 15.91 12.64
N LYS A 125 -3.72 16.93 12.02
CA LYS A 125 -3.64 18.33 12.46
C LYS A 125 -4.57 18.67 13.64
N GLY A 126 -5.60 17.86 13.89
CA GLY A 126 -6.61 18.12 14.91
C GLY A 126 -7.72 19.06 14.44
N GLU A 127 -7.99 19.06 13.13
CA GLU A 127 -9.07 19.81 12.46
C GLU A 127 -10.35 18.98 12.34
#